data_AF-A0A0A0DR83-F1
#
_entry.id   AF-A0A0A0DR83-F1
#
_cell.length_a   1.000
_cell.length_b   1.000
_cell.length_c   1.000
_cell.angle_alpha   90.00
_cell.angle_beta   90.00
_cell.angle_gamma   90.00
#
_symmetry.space_group_name_H-M   'P 1'
#
loop_
_entity.id
_entity.type
_entity.pdbx_description
1 polymer ?
#
loop_
_entity_poly.entity_id
_entity_poly.type
_entity_poly.pdbx_seq_one_letter_code
_entity_poly.pdbx_strand_id
1 'polypeptide(L)'
;MAYLKCSSCGKWYESSQGGCTNAGCGAADRSRTNRIATAPVHPVTKAPVLVATTAKPRPLPSLTQPKPVEQPKQPLQEIRLKSTASSPMAPVALPEAAGEALLDTEMNQLEAGHHILYRGDTRSPAQLKGFGGFTAWVPLDVEGARQVVRRGMGQNFAITLPTKAKRLQDLFNSDKCQSLTLLTLARQIKLEKAGDTFHISTDPSDACGGYDSGYVYAMRFKTLYMVDKVGNSSPANFQSISRVNTKLVMDSTRLQDANVIAVAIDPEEVAFLTSVTMAHIYKYKEPKGTVWYKMPA
;
A
#
# COMPACT_ATOMS: atom_id res chain seq x y z
N MET A 1 25.03 -7.31 -5.95
CA MET A 1 23.78 -7.36 -5.16
C MET A 1 24.08 -8.05 -3.85
N ALA A 2 23.75 -7.46 -2.69
CA ALA A 2 24.09 -8.03 -1.38
C ALA A 2 22.86 -8.74 -0.78
N TYR A 3 23.01 -10.02 -0.43
CA TYR A 3 22.01 -10.76 0.34
C TYR A 3 22.31 -10.62 1.82
N LEU A 4 21.27 -10.36 2.62
CA LEU A 4 21.37 -10.25 4.08
C LEU A 4 20.56 -11.36 4.74
N LYS A 5 21.05 -11.88 5.87
CA LYS A 5 20.34 -12.89 6.65
C LYS A 5 19.41 -12.20 7.65
N CYS A 6 18.13 -12.53 7.63
CA CYS A 6 17.14 -11.99 8.56
C CYS A 6 17.43 -12.50 9.97
N SER A 7 17.59 -11.58 10.94
CA SER A 7 17.89 -11.92 12.34
C SER A 7 16.72 -12.59 13.09
N SER A 8 15.48 -12.50 12.58
CA SER A 8 14.32 -13.13 13.23
C SER A 8 13.87 -14.45 12.63
N CYS A 9 13.98 -14.66 11.31
CA CYS A 9 13.61 -15.95 10.70
C CYS A 9 14.79 -16.72 10.09
N GLY A 10 16.00 -16.17 10.12
CA GLY A 10 17.20 -16.82 9.61
C GLY A 10 17.27 -16.95 8.08
N LYS A 11 16.25 -16.55 7.33
CA LYS A 11 16.23 -16.61 5.86
C LYS A 11 16.98 -15.44 5.23
N TRP A 12 17.57 -15.68 4.06
CA TRP A 12 18.24 -14.66 3.27
C TRP A 12 17.24 -13.85 2.45
N TYR A 13 17.50 -12.54 2.30
CA TYR A 13 16.71 -11.64 1.47
C TYR A 13 17.63 -10.66 0.73
N GLU A 14 17.14 -10.13 -0.38
CA GLU A 14 17.87 -9.15 -1.17
C GLU A 14 17.79 -7.76 -0.52
N SER A 15 18.94 -7.15 -0.21
CA SER A 15 19.00 -5.88 0.53
C SER A 15 18.35 -4.70 -0.21
N SER A 16 18.26 -4.76 -1.54
CA SER A 16 17.60 -3.79 -2.42
C SER A 16 16.07 -3.75 -2.20
N GLN A 17 15.45 -4.86 -1.78
CA GLN A 17 14.00 -4.95 -1.55
C GLN A 17 13.56 -4.46 -0.17
N GLY A 18 14.45 -3.78 0.55
CA GLY A 18 14.10 -3.03 1.75
C GLY A 18 13.72 -3.87 2.98
N GLY A 19 13.96 -5.18 3.00
CA GLY A 19 13.75 -6.02 4.18
C GLY A 19 13.37 -7.47 3.85
N CYS A 20 13.16 -8.27 4.90
CA CYS A 20 12.78 -9.68 4.76
C CYS A 20 11.38 -9.81 4.12
N THR A 21 11.26 -10.58 3.04
CA THR A 21 10.03 -10.77 2.25
C THR A 21 9.24 -12.02 2.65
N ASN A 22 9.65 -12.73 3.70
CA ASN A 22 9.01 -13.96 4.13
C ASN A 22 7.67 -13.65 4.84
N ALA A 23 6.57 -14.14 4.28
CA ALA A 23 5.19 -13.83 4.71
C ALA A 23 4.84 -14.21 6.17
N GLY A 24 5.69 -14.98 6.85
CA GLY A 24 5.55 -15.32 8.27
C GLY A 24 6.57 -14.67 9.21
N CYS A 25 7.39 -13.72 8.73
CA CYS A 25 8.46 -13.13 9.55
C CYS A 25 8.07 -11.77 10.15
N GLY A 26 7.84 -11.72 11.47
CA GLY A 26 7.55 -10.48 12.21
C GLY A 26 8.67 -9.43 12.26
N ALA A 27 9.84 -9.66 11.64
CA ALA A 27 10.90 -8.66 11.49
C ALA A 27 10.85 -7.86 10.19
N ALA A 28 10.00 -8.26 9.24
CA ALA A 28 9.60 -7.40 8.14
C ALA A 28 9.02 -6.07 8.68
N ASP A 29 8.34 -6.13 9.84
CA ASP A 29 7.71 -4.98 10.53
C ASP A 29 8.68 -4.05 11.28
N ARG A 30 9.67 -4.59 11.99
CA ARG A 30 10.50 -3.80 12.94
C ARG A 30 11.68 -3.06 12.30
N SER A 31 12.24 -3.59 11.21
CA SER A 31 13.40 -2.96 10.55
C SER A 31 13.00 -1.77 9.65
N ARG A 32 11.74 -1.72 9.19
CA ARG A 32 11.21 -0.68 8.30
C ARG A 32 10.65 0.53 9.06
N THR A 33 9.97 0.31 10.18
CA THR A 33 9.45 1.36 11.07
C THR A 33 10.54 2.29 11.63
N ASN A 34 11.72 1.73 11.97
CA ASN A 34 12.84 2.54 12.47
C ASN A 34 13.47 3.47 11.42
N ARG A 35 13.36 3.18 10.12
CA ARG A 35 13.91 4.05 9.05
C ARG A 35 13.03 5.27 8.76
N ILE A 36 11.73 5.18 9.02
CA ILE A 36 10.80 6.31 8.87
C ILE A 36 10.97 7.30 10.02
N ALA A 37 11.23 6.81 11.22
CA ALA A 37 11.44 7.61 12.43
C ALA A 37 12.82 8.26 12.55
N THR A 38 13.82 7.83 11.77
CA THR A 38 15.22 8.30 11.87
C THR A 38 15.77 8.87 10.56
N ALA A 39 14.93 9.11 9.55
CA ALA A 39 15.36 9.80 8.34
C ALA A 39 15.90 11.19 8.72
N PRO A 40 17.11 11.57 8.28
CA PRO A 40 17.69 12.86 8.63
C PRO A 40 16.76 13.97 8.12
N VAL A 41 16.32 14.81 9.03
CA VAL A 41 15.73 16.12 8.70
C VAL A 41 16.82 16.86 7.93
N HIS A 42 16.60 17.13 6.65
CA HIS A 42 17.54 17.96 5.89
C HIS A 42 17.63 19.33 6.58
N PRO A 43 18.83 19.76 6.99
CA PRO A 43 18.98 21.09 7.55
C PRO A 43 18.63 22.11 6.46
N VAL A 44 17.72 23.01 6.79
CA VAL A 44 17.45 24.22 6.01
C VAL A 44 18.76 24.98 5.90
N THR A 45 19.28 25.10 4.67
CA THR A 45 20.50 25.84 4.37
C THR A 45 20.33 27.31 4.76
N LYS A 46 20.92 27.71 5.89
CA LYS A 46 21.31 29.10 6.12
C LYS A 46 22.76 29.27 5.63
N ALA A 47 22.99 30.40 4.95
CA ALA A 47 24.24 30.75 4.29
C ALA A 47 25.48 30.65 5.21
N PRO A 48 26.67 30.35 4.67
CA PRO A 48 27.84 30.01 5.47
C PRO A 48 28.52 31.26 6.05
N VAL A 49 28.78 31.23 7.36
CA VAL A 49 29.79 32.07 8.01
C VAL A 49 31.04 31.20 8.18
N LEU A 50 32.13 31.61 7.55
CA LEU A 50 33.46 31.02 7.62
C LEU A 50 34.07 31.22 9.03
N VAL A 51 34.38 30.13 9.72
CA VAL A 51 35.44 30.11 10.75
C VAL A 51 36.20 28.79 10.65
N ALA A 52 37.50 28.89 10.47
CA ALA A 52 38.45 27.80 10.38
C ALA A 52 38.87 27.30 11.77
N THR A 53 38.98 25.98 11.97
CA THR A 53 39.96 25.38 12.90
C THR A 53 40.13 23.87 12.68
N THR A 54 41.35 23.51 12.27
CA THR A 54 42.19 22.32 12.54
C THR A 54 41.56 21.04 13.14
N ALA A 55 41.61 19.94 12.38
CA ALA A 55 41.29 18.57 12.84
C ALA A 55 42.56 17.76 13.21
N LYS A 56 42.51 17.03 14.33
CA LYS A 56 43.47 16.00 14.76
C LYS A 56 42.75 14.63 14.68
N PRO A 57 43.34 13.56 14.11
CA PRO A 57 42.63 12.29 13.94
C PRO A 57 42.69 11.42 15.22
N ARG A 58 41.58 10.77 15.57
CA ARG A 58 41.49 9.77 16.66
C ARG A 58 40.99 8.43 16.08
N PRO A 59 41.47 7.26 16.59
CA PRO A 59 41.47 6.00 15.86
C PRO A 59 40.21 5.14 16.03
N LEU A 60 40.05 4.20 15.09
CA LEU A 60 39.05 3.13 15.05
C LEU A 60 39.10 2.22 16.30
N PRO A 61 37.94 1.78 16.83
CA PRO A 61 37.90 0.67 17.78
C PRO A 61 37.88 -0.70 17.09
N SER A 62 38.68 -1.58 17.68
CA SER A 62 38.94 -2.99 17.33
C SER A 62 37.77 -3.92 17.65
N LEU A 63 37.62 -4.96 16.82
CA LEU A 63 36.66 -6.05 16.98
C LEU A 63 37.18 -7.09 17.98
N THR A 64 36.42 -7.33 19.05
CA THR A 64 36.68 -8.44 19.98
C THR A 64 35.64 -9.53 19.79
N GLN A 65 36.09 -10.74 19.43
CA GLN A 65 35.28 -11.97 19.45
C GLN A 65 35.13 -12.50 20.90
N PRO A 66 34.07 -13.29 21.15
CA PRO A 66 34.26 -14.48 21.98
C PRO A 66 33.82 -15.80 21.31
N LYS A 67 34.46 -16.86 21.81
CA LYS A 67 34.50 -18.28 21.41
C LYS A 67 33.23 -19.08 21.81
N PRO A 68 33.12 -20.37 21.38
CA PRO A 68 31.86 -21.11 21.22
C PRO A 68 31.38 -21.82 22.50
N VAL A 69 30.08 -22.10 22.56
CA VAL A 69 29.47 -23.00 23.55
C VAL A 69 28.71 -24.11 22.82
N GLU A 70 28.94 -25.33 23.32
CA GLU A 70 28.48 -26.63 22.84
C GLU A 70 26.96 -26.82 22.80
N GLN A 71 26.56 -27.71 21.88
CA GLN A 71 25.24 -28.31 21.73
C GLN A 71 24.86 -29.20 22.92
N PRO A 72 23.54 -29.32 23.15
CA PRO A 72 22.96 -30.64 23.39
C PRO A 72 22.08 -31.07 22.21
N LYS A 73 22.43 -32.23 21.62
CA LYS A 73 21.57 -33.01 20.73
C LYS A 73 20.49 -33.71 21.55
N GLN A 74 19.22 -33.56 21.20
CA GLN A 74 18.17 -34.52 21.55
C GLN A 74 17.17 -34.68 20.38
N PRO A 75 16.50 -35.85 20.28
CA PRO A 75 16.30 -36.57 19.03
C PRO A 75 15.01 -36.22 18.27
N LEU A 76 15.04 -36.49 16.95
CA LEU A 76 13.88 -36.57 16.08
C LEU A 76 12.89 -37.63 16.61
N GLN A 77 11.65 -37.22 16.86
CA GLN A 77 10.51 -38.13 16.89
C GLN A 77 9.69 -37.99 15.62
N GLU A 78 9.68 -39.06 14.83
CA GLU A 78 8.76 -39.30 13.72
C GLU A 78 7.31 -39.34 14.25
N ILE A 79 6.52 -38.33 13.91
CA ILE A 79 5.06 -38.43 14.03
C ILE A 79 4.55 -39.03 12.72
N ARG A 80 4.38 -40.34 12.76
CA ARG A 80 3.72 -41.16 11.73
C ARG A 80 2.21 -40.92 11.81
N LEU A 81 1.69 -39.96 11.05
CA LEU A 81 0.25 -39.82 10.85
C LEU A 81 -0.22 -40.78 9.75
N LYS A 82 -1.13 -41.66 10.15
CA LYS A 82 -1.71 -42.73 9.36
C LYS A 82 -2.47 -42.15 8.16
N SER A 83 -2.11 -42.65 6.99
CA SER A 83 -2.89 -42.56 5.76
C SER A 83 -4.14 -43.43 5.90
N THR A 84 -5.32 -42.82 5.80
CA THR A 84 -6.57 -43.51 5.46
C THR A 84 -7.09 -42.90 4.17
N ALA A 85 -6.93 -43.66 3.08
CA ALA A 85 -7.55 -43.39 1.80
C ALA A 85 -9.07 -43.61 1.91
N SER A 86 -9.85 -42.66 1.40
CA SER A 86 -11.24 -42.87 1.00
C SER A 86 -11.50 -42.09 -0.29
N SER A 87 -11.57 -42.87 -1.38
CA SER A 87 -12.29 -42.73 -2.66
C SER A 87 -12.53 -41.36 -3.35
N PRO A 88 -12.54 -41.36 -4.70
CA PRO A 88 -12.47 -40.14 -5.51
C PRO A 88 -13.82 -39.41 -5.52
N MET A 89 -13.80 -38.13 -5.16
CA MET A 89 -14.90 -37.24 -5.50
C MET A 89 -14.83 -36.95 -7.00
N ALA A 90 -15.98 -37.17 -7.63
CA ALA A 90 -16.28 -36.88 -9.03
C ALA A 90 -15.83 -35.46 -9.44
N PRO A 91 -15.54 -35.23 -10.74
CA PRO A 91 -15.18 -33.91 -11.23
C PRO A 91 -16.34 -32.96 -10.98
N VAL A 92 -16.08 -31.90 -10.21
CA VAL A 92 -16.99 -30.76 -10.09
C VAL A 92 -17.03 -30.10 -11.46
N ALA A 93 -18.04 -30.46 -12.25
CA ALA A 93 -18.44 -29.68 -13.41
C ALA A 93 -19.27 -28.49 -12.93
N LEU A 94 -18.80 -27.28 -13.23
CA LEU A 94 -19.47 -26.37 -14.15
C LEU A 94 -18.54 -25.16 -14.35
N PRO A 95 -18.38 -24.66 -15.59
CA PRO A 95 -17.72 -23.39 -15.82
C PRO A 95 -18.57 -22.32 -15.14
N GLU A 96 -17.96 -21.57 -14.21
CA GLU A 96 -18.48 -20.27 -13.82
C GLU A 96 -18.63 -19.50 -15.14
N ALA A 97 -19.86 -19.12 -15.49
CA ALA A 97 -20.12 -18.44 -16.74
C ALA A 97 -19.19 -17.24 -16.82
N ALA A 98 -18.18 -17.31 -17.69
CA ALA A 98 -17.31 -16.19 -17.98
C ALA A 98 -18.24 -15.01 -18.24
N GLY A 99 -17.99 -13.88 -17.55
CA GLY A 99 -18.80 -12.68 -17.74
C GLY A 99 -18.87 -12.32 -19.23
N GLU A 100 -19.84 -11.50 -19.61
CA GLU A 100 -19.90 -11.05 -21.00
C GLU A 100 -18.60 -10.32 -21.35
N ALA A 101 -17.83 -10.87 -22.29
CA ALA A 101 -16.62 -10.23 -22.80
C ALA A 101 -17.01 -8.91 -23.47
N LEU A 102 -16.31 -7.84 -23.11
CA LEU A 102 -16.57 -6.51 -23.65
C LEU A 102 -15.85 -6.34 -24.99
N LEU A 103 -16.56 -5.81 -25.97
CA LEU A 103 -15.95 -5.37 -27.23
C LEU A 103 -15.26 -4.01 -27.02
N ASP A 104 -14.20 -3.73 -27.79
CA ASP A 104 -13.44 -2.47 -27.68
C ASP A 104 -14.33 -1.22 -27.81
N THR A 105 -15.32 -1.27 -28.71
CA THR A 105 -16.27 -0.17 -28.91
C THR A 105 -17.11 0.11 -27.65
N GLU A 106 -17.55 -0.95 -26.96
CA GLU A 106 -18.32 -0.84 -25.72
C GLU A 106 -17.43 -0.32 -24.59
N MET A 107 -16.18 -0.79 -24.52
CA MET A 107 -15.22 -0.27 -23.54
C MET A 107 -14.97 1.22 -23.71
N ASN A 108 -14.71 1.68 -24.94
CA ASN A 108 -14.45 3.09 -25.24
C ASN A 108 -15.63 3.98 -24.84
N GLN A 109 -16.87 3.52 -25.07
CA GLN A 109 -18.07 4.24 -24.64
C GLN A 109 -18.23 4.27 -23.12
N LEU A 110 -17.91 3.18 -22.42
CA LEU A 110 -18.01 3.09 -20.96
C LEU A 110 -16.96 3.95 -20.24
N GLU A 111 -15.82 4.18 -20.87
CA GLU A 111 -14.71 4.97 -20.33
C GLU A 111 -14.76 6.46 -20.71
N ALA A 112 -15.47 6.82 -21.78
CA ALA A 112 -15.56 8.19 -22.26
C ALA A 112 -16.01 9.14 -21.14
N GLY A 113 -15.22 10.21 -20.93
CA GLY A 113 -15.50 11.23 -19.92
C GLY A 113 -15.32 10.77 -18.46
N HIS A 114 -14.67 9.63 -18.22
CA HIS A 114 -14.37 9.14 -16.87
C HIS A 114 -12.86 9.09 -16.62
N HIS A 115 -12.49 9.20 -15.36
CA HIS A 115 -11.18 8.80 -14.87
C HIS A 115 -11.17 7.30 -14.59
N ILE A 116 -10.23 6.59 -15.19
CA ILE A 116 -10.08 5.14 -15.02
C ILE A 116 -8.88 4.85 -14.13
N LEU A 117 -9.09 3.99 -13.14
CA LEU A 117 -8.05 3.45 -12.27
C LEU A 117 -8.20 1.94 -12.20
N TYR A 118 -7.10 1.26 -11.97
CA TYR A 118 -6.99 -0.18 -11.99
C TYR A 118 -6.48 -0.73 -10.67
N ARG A 119 -6.88 -1.96 -10.35
CA ARG A 119 -6.40 -2.68 -9.18
C ARG A 119 -6.28 -4.16 -9.47
N GLY A 120 -5.07 -4.67 -9.26
CA GLY A 120 -4.82 -6.10 -9.13
C GLY A 120 -5.31 -6.62 -7.78
N ASP A 121 -6.09 -7.70 -7.79
CA ASP A 121 -6.61 -8.32 -6.57
C ASP A 121 -6.79 -9.84 -6.74
N THR A 122 -6.74 -10.58 -5.66
CA THR A 122 -6.90 -12.05 -5.69
C THR A 122 -8.34 -12.49 -5.48
N ARG A 123 -9.22 -11.59 -5.00
CA ARG A 123 -10.64 -11.88 -4.86
C ARG A 123 -11.30 -11.99 -6.23
N SER A 124 -12.24 -12.93 -6.36
CA SER A 124 -13.06 -13.07 -7.57
C SER A 124 -14.14 -11.97 -7.65
N PRO A 125 -14.74 -11.72 -8.84
CA PRO A 125 -15.81 -10.75 -8.99
C PRO A 125 -17.01 -11.02 -8.07
N ALA A 126 -17.37 -12.30 -7.88
CA ALA A 126 -18.44 -12.71 -6.98
C ALA A 126 -18.11 -12.40 -5.51
N GLN A 127 -16.88 -12.65 -5.07
CA GLN A 127 -16.43 -12.28 -3.73
C GLN A 127 -16.48 -10.77 -3.54
N LEU A 128 -15.95 -10.01 -4.51
CA LEU A 128 -15.90 -8.55 -4.43
C LEU A 128 -17.29 -7.93 -4.36
N LYS A 129 -18.25 -8.49 -5.12
CA LYS A 129 -19.67 -8.15 -5.02
C LYS A 129 -20.23 -8.42 -3.64
N GLY A 130 -19.93 -9.58 -3.06
CA GLY A 130 -20.32 -9.93 -1.68
C GLY A 130 -19.77 -8.97 -0.62
N PHE A 131 -18.61 -8.37 -0.86
CA PHE A 131 -18.01 -7.34 0.01
C PHE A 131 -18.54 -5.92 -0.25
N GLY A 132 -19.34 -5.70 -1.29
CA GLY A 132 -19.78 -4.35 -1.68
C GLY A 132 -18.68 -3.48 -2.30
N GLY A 133 -17.56 -4.08 -2.72
CA GLY A 133 -16.45 -3.43 -3.40
C GLY A 133 -15.11 -3.63 -2.68
N PHE A 134 -14.17 -2.72 -2.93
CA PHE A 134 -12.88 -2.72 -2.25
C PHE A 134 -12.96 -1.99 -0.91
N THR A 135 -12.56 -2.70 0.14
CA THR A 135 -12.32 -2.15 1.48
C THR A 135 -10.87 -2.40 1.88
N ALA A 136 -10.27 -1.47 2.63
CA ALA A 136 -8.97 -1.69 3.25
C ALA A 136 -9.04 -2.76 4.36
N TRP A 137 -7.89 -3.19 4.88
CA TRP A 137 -7.84 -4.09 6.03
C TRP A 137 -8.50 -3.49 7.27
N VAL A 138 -8.31 -2.19 7.46
CA VAL A 138 -8.95 -1.38 8.49
C VAL A 138 -9.70 -0.24 7.80
N PRO A 139 -10.97 -0.42 7.43
CA PRO A 139 -11.73 0.60 6.73
C PRO A 139 -11.87 1.87 7.59
N LEU A 140 -11.72 3.02 6.95
CA LEU A 140 -12.16 4.31 7.51
C LEU A 140 -13.53 4.64 6.94
N ASP A 141 -14.36 5.27 7.77
CA ASP A 141 -15.46 6.06 7.26
C ASP A 141 -14.92 7.37 6.66
N VAL A 142 -15.82 8.14 6.05
CA VAL A 142 -15.44 9.37 5.36
C VAL A 142 -14.85 10.38 6.35
N GLU A 143 -15.35 10.48 7.58
CA GLU A 143 -14.81 11.43 8.56
C GLU A 143 -13.43 11.01 9.07
N GLY A 144 -13.18 9.72 9.30
CA GLY A 144 -11.85 9.19 9.62
C GLY A 144 -10.85 9.49 8.51
N ALA A 145 -11.23 9.30 7.24
CA ALA A 145 -10.38 9.67 6.10
C ALA A 145 -10.09 11.18 6.07
N ARG A 146 -11.10 12.03 6.32
CA ARG A 146 -10.92 13.49 6.44
C ARG A 146 -9.98 13.87 7.58
N GLN A 147 -10.06 13.21 8.74
CA GLN A 147 -9.16 13.48 9.86
C GLN A 147 -7.70 13.19 9.48
N VAL A 148 -7.43 12.03 8.87
CA VAL A 148 -6.08 11.67 8.39
C VAL A 148 -5.57 12.70 7.39
N VAL A 149 -6.41 13.13 6.45
CA VAL A 149 -6.05 14.13 5.45
C VAL A 149 -5.79 15.50 6.08
N ARG A 150 -6.67 16.01 6.95
CA ARG A 150 -6.48 17.29 7.65
C ARG A 150 -5.16 17.30 8.40
N ARG A 151 -4.83 16.19 9.08
CA ARG A 151 -3.55 16.00 9.75
C ARG A 151 -2.38 16.04 8.76
N GLY A 152 -2.49 15.34 7.62
CA GLY A 152 -1.51 15.37 6.53
C GLY A 152 -1.40 16.71 5.78
N MET A 153 -2.41 17.57 5.86
CA MET A 153 -2.37 18.95 5.34
C MET A 153 -1.75 19.94 6.34
N GLY A 154 -1.22 19.45 7.47
CA GLY A 154 -0.47 20.25 8.43
C GLY A 154 -1.30 20.76 9.63
N GLN A 155 -2.57 20.39 9.76
CA GLN A 155 -3.31 20.65 10.99
C GLN A 155 -2.75 19.78 12.13
N ASN A 156 -2.52 20.36 13.31
CA ASN A 156 -1.86 19.65 14.40
C ASN A 156 -2.85 19.18 15.47
N PHE A 157 -3.35 17.96 15.33
CA PHE A 157 -4.19 17.29 16.32
C PHE A 157 -3.92 15.79 16.34
N ALA A 158 -4.29 15.11 17.42
CA ALA A 158 -4.20 13.66 17.51
C ALA A 158 -5.33 13.02 16.67
N ILE A 159 -4.96 12.16 15.73
CA ILE A 159 -5.94 11.39 14.95
C ILE A 159 -6.45 10.20 15.76
N THR A 160 -7.68 9.78 15.50
CA THR A 160 -8.23 8.52 16.03
C THR A 160 -8.51 7.58 14.87
N LEU A 161 -7.91 6.39 14.91
CA LEU A 161 -8.13 5.33 13.94
C LEU A 161 -8.84 4.15 14.62
N PRO A 162 -9.48 3.25 13.87
CA PRO A 162 -10.04 2.05 14.44
C PRO A 162 -8.99 1.23 15.19
N THR A 163 -9.39 0.51 16.25
CA THR A 163 -8.48 -0.19 17.17
C THR A 163 -7.48 -1.11 16.47
N LYS A 164 -7.88 -1.75 15.36
CA LYS A 164 -7.00 -2.61 14.56
C LYS A 164 -5.81 -1.86 13.94
N ALA A 165 -5.93 -0.55 13.68
CA ALA A 165 -4.88 0.33 13.19
C ALA A 165 -4.15 1.10 14.31
N LYS A 166 -4.21 0.63 15.57
CA LYS A 166 -3.62 1.31 16.73
C LYS A 166 -2.12 1.61 16.54
N ARG A 167 -1.36 0.71 15.93
CA ARG A 167 0.08 0.93 15.67
C ARG A 167 0.30 2.15 14.75
N LEU A 168 -0.50 2.29 13.69
CA LEU A 168 -0.45 3.45 12.81
C LEU A 168 -0.92 4.73 13.52
N GLN A 169 -1.96 4.64 14.34
CA GLN A 169 -2.41 5.76 15.16
C GLN A 169 -1.30 6.25 16.10
N ASP A 170 -0.68 5.34 16.85
CA ASP A 170 0.39 5.66 17.79
C ASP A 170 1.60 6.24 17.05
N LEU A 171 1.92 5.74 15.86
CA LEU A 171 2.98 6.30 15.01
C LEU A 171 2.66 7.75 14.61
N PHE A 172 1.47 8.01 14.06
CA PHE A 172 1.06 9.33 13.57
C PHE A 172 0.84 10.35 14.70
N ASN A 173 0.49 9.90 15.90
CA ASN A 173 0.35 10.74 17.09
C ASN A 173 1.65 10.88 17.90
N SER A 174 2.71 10.15 17.55
CA SER A 174 3.99 10.23 18.26
C SER A 174 4.69 11.57 18.03
N ASP A 175 5.56 11.94 18.98
CA ASP A 175 6.38 13.15 18.85
C ASP A 175 7.29 13.14 17.61
N LYS A 176 7.62 11.94 17.10
CA LYS A 176 8.42 11.75 15.89
C LYS A 176 7.66 12.06 14.60
N CYS A 177 6.32 12.15 14.67
CA CYS A 177 5.44 12.43 13.54
C CYS A 177 4.62 13.72 13.73
N GLN A 178 5.06 14.64 14.60
CA GLN A 178 4.35 15.91 14.86
C GLN A 178 4.08 16.71 13.57
N SER A 179 4.93 16.57 12.56
CA SER A 179 4.75 17.13 11.22
C SER A 179 4.33 16.06 10.20
N LEU A 180 3.20 15.37 10.43
CA LEU A 180 2.59 14.56 9.38
C LEU A 180 2.26 15.48 8.19
N THR A 181 2.69 15.07 7.00
CA THR A 181 2.44 15.75 5.73
C THR A 181 1.83 14.75 4.75
N LEU A 182 1.19 15.21 3.68
CA LEU A 182 0.72 14.33 2.62
C LEU A 182 1.87 13.49 2.04
N LEU A 183 3.07 14.06 1.93
CA LEU A 183 4.25 13.35 1.47
C LEU A 183 4.67 12.22 2.44
N THR A 184 4.67 12.48 3.75
CA THR A 184 5.02 11.44 4.73
C THR A 184 3.93 10.38 4.85
N LEU A 185 2.66 10.76 4.72
CA LEU A 185 1.54 9.83 4.59
C LEU A 185 1.68 8.94 3.35
N ALA A 186 1.96 9.52 2.18
CA ALA A 186 2.17 8.79 0.93
C ALA A 186 3.34 7.80 1.02
N ARG A 187 4.46 8.22 1.62
CA ARG A 187 5.60 7.32 1.88
C ARG A 187 5.21 6.18 2.81
N GLN A 188 4.45 6.45 3.87
CA GLN A 188 3.98 5.43 4.78
C GLN A 188 3.06 4.43 4.07
N ILE A 189 2.10 4.90 3.27
CA ILE A 189 1.24 4.06 2.42
C ILE A 189 2.07 3.15 1.51
N LYS A 190 3.06 3.71 0.80
CA LYS A 190 3.88 2.95 -0.14
C LYS A 190 4.65 1.81 0.53
N LEU A 191 5.21 2.10 1.71
CA LEU A 191 6.08 1.18 2.45
C LEU A 191 5.32 0.17 3.31
N GLU A 192 4.13 0.54 3.77
CA GLU A 192 3.36 -0.27 4.70
C GLU A 192 2.72 -1.47 4.00
N LYS A 193 2.84 -2.64 4.63
CA LYS A 193 2.30 -3.92 4.14
C LYS A 193 1.64 -4.74 5.25
N ALA A 194 1.63 -4.25 6.49
CA ALA A 194 0.96 -4.92 7.59
C ALA A 194 -0.56 -4.97 7.38
N GLY A 195 -1.21 -5.97 8.00
CA GLY A 195 -2.66 -6.16 7.95
C GLY A 195 -3.46 -5.14 8.79
N ASP A 196 -2.87 -4.00 9.13
CA ASP A 196 -3.48 -2.91 9.88
C ASP A 196 -3.63 -1.63 9.03
N THR A 197 -3.41 -1.72 7.72
CA THR A 197 -3.52 -0.58 6.80
C THR A 197 -4.97 -0.18 6.55
N PHE A 198 -5.16 1.12 6.30
CA PHE A 198 -6.46 1.72 6.04
C PHE A 198 -6.60 2.32 4.63
N HIS A 199 -5.75 1.89 3.70
CA HIS A 199 -5.75 2.38 2.33
C HIS A 199 -5.94 1.25 1.31
N ILE A 200 -6.43 1.61 0.12
CA ILE A 200 -6.58 0.73 -1.04
C ILE A 200 -5.72 1.30 -2.17
N SER A 201 -4.65 0.60 -2.52
CA SER A 201 -3.77 0.99 -3.63
C SER A 201 -4.41 0.68 -4.98
N THR A 202 -4.32 1.62 -5.91
CA THR A 202 -4.76 1.52 -7.30
C THR A 202 -3.74 2.21 -8.21
N ASP A 203 -3.85 2.01 -9.51
CA ASP A 203 -2.88 2.47 -10.51
C ASP A 203 -3.61 3.00 -11.76
N PRO A 204 -3.16 4.07 -12.44
CA PRO A 204 -3.75 4.50 -13.70
C PRO A 204 -3.47 3.55 -14.88
N SER A 205 -2.56 2.58 -14.73
CA SER A 205 -2.25 1.54 -15.71
C SER A 205 -2.85 0.18 -15.32
N ASP A 206 -3.31 -0.58 -16.32
CA ASP A 206 -3.86 -1.92 -16.11
C ASP A 206 -2.78 -2.97 -15.71
N ALA A 207 -1.50 -2.61 -15.80
CA ALA A 207 -0.38 -3.38 -15.24
C ALA A 207 -0.36 -3.36 -13.69
N CYS A 208 -1.13 -2.47 -13.04
CA CYS A 208 -1.32 -2.43 -11.60
C CYS A 208 0.00 -2.39 -10.79
N GLY A 209 1.02 -1.66 -11.27
CA GLY A 209 2.35 -1.62 -10.64
C GLY A 209 3.06 -2.98 -10.55
N GLY A 210 2.72 -3.94 -11.43
CA GLY A 210 3.23 -5.31 -11.43
C GLY A 210 2.40 -6.30 -10.60
N TYR A 211 1.21 -5.92 -10.15
CA TYR A 211 0.28 -6.78 -9.40
C TYR A 211 -0.85 -7.35 -10.27
N ASP A 212 -0.61 -7.54 -11.56
CA ASP A 212 -1.56 -8.04 -12.58
C ASP A 212 -1.67 -9.57 -12.66
N SER A 213 -0.95 -10.31 -11.81
CA SER A 213 -0.98 -11.78 -11.80
C SER A 213 -2.32 -12.39 -11.33
N GLY A 214 -3.14 -11.62 -10.61
CA GLY A 214 -4.49 -11.97 -10.18
C GLY A 214 -5.56 -11.38 -11.10
N TYR A 215 -6.77 -11.19 -10.57
CA TYR A 215 -7.78 -10.43 -11.29
C TYR A 215 -7.35 -8.96 -11.40
N VAL A 216 -7.62 -8.33 -12.53
CA VAL A 216 -7.42 -6.88 -12.71
C VAL A 216 -8.78 -6.23 -12.82
N TYR A 217 -9.11 -5.30 -11.93
CA TYR A 217 -10.38 -4.59 -11.93
C TYR A 217 -10.19 -3.17 -12.43
N ALA A 218 -11.11 -2.69 -13.26
CA ALA A 218 -11.16 -1.28 -13.66
C ALA A 218 -12.29 -0.56 -12.92
N MET A 219 -11.96 0.62 -12.42
CA MET A 219 -12.86 1.51 -11.71
C MET A 219 -13.03 2.79 -12.52
N ARG A 220 -14.26 3.29 -12.60
CA ARG A 220 -14.58 4.54 -13.29
C ARG A 220 -15.12 5.59 -12.33
N PHE A 221 -14.63 6.80 -12.50
CA PHE A 221 -15.05 7.96 -11.72
C PHE A 221 -15.39 9.10 -12.67
N LYS A 222 -16.63 9.60 -12.60
CA LYS A 222 -17.09 10.68 -13.49
C LYS A 222 -16.30 11.97 -13.28
N THR A 223 -15.99 12.27 -12.02
CA THR A 223 -15.26 13.48 -11.66
C THR A 223 -14.27 13.14 -10.56
N LEU A 224 -13.00 13.43 -10.79
CA LEU A 224 -11.98 13.47 -9.75
C LEU A 224 -11.19 14.77 -9.88
N TYR A 225 -10.93 15.38 -8.74
CA TYR A 225 -10.10 16.56 -8.61
C TYR A 225 -8.80 16.19 -7.94
N MET A 226 -7.70 16.78 -8.41
CA MET A 226 -6.45 16.84 -7.68
C MET A 226 -6.40 18.12 -6.88
N VAL A 227 -6.17 18.00 -5.58
CA VAL A 227 -6.07 19.15 -4.67
C VAL A 227 -4.68 19.20 -4.05
N ASP A 228 -4.02 20.34 -4.18
CA ASP A 228 -2.70 20.56 -3.60
C ASP A 228 -2.78 20.89 -2.09
N LYS A 229 -1.61 21.02 -1.45
CA LYS A 229 -1.52 21.31 -0.01
C LYS A 229 -2.11 22.67 0.40
N VAL A 230 -2.24 23.62 -0.53
CA VAL A 230 -2.81 24.96 -0.27
C VAL A 230 -4.29 25.04 -0.64
N GLY A 231 -4.87 23.95 -1.18
CA GLY A 231 -6.29 23.85 -1.50
C GLY A 231 -6.64 24.21 -2.95
N ASN A 232 -5.66 24.46 -3.82
CA ASN A 232 -5.97 24.64 -5.24
C ASN A 232 -6.41 23.32 -5.83
N SER A 233 -7.51 23.33 -6.58
CA SER A 233 -8.07 22.15 -7.23
C SER A 233 -7.97 22.26 -8.75
N SER A 234 -7.72 21.12 -9.39
CA SER A 234 -7.79 20.96 -10.83
C SER A 234 -8.45 19.61 -11.16
N PRO A 235 -8.98 19.41 -12.37
CA PRO A 235 -9.31 18.06 -12.82
C PRO A 235 -8.12 17.12 -12.63
N ALA A 236 -8.38 15.87 -12.25
CA ALA A 236 -7.32 14.92 -11.95
C ALA A 236 -6.54 14.54 -13.22
N ASN A 237 -5.21 14.61 -13.13
CA ASN A 237 -4.30 14.15 -14.16
C ASN A 237 -3.19 13.28 -13.55
N PHE A 238 -3.42 11.96 -13.55
CA PHE A 238 -2.52 10.99 -12.92
C PHE A 238 -1.17 10.82 -13.63
N GLN A 239 -1.03 11.28 -14.88
CA GLN A 239 0.25 11.27 -15.61
C GLN A 239 1.21 12.37 -15.12
N SER A 240 0.71 13.33 -14.33
CA SER A 240 1.46 14.50 -13.86
C SER A 240 1.89 14.45 -12.39
N ILE A 241 1.79 13.26 -11.76
CA ILE A 241 2.16 13.10 -10.34
C ILE A 241 3.68 13.19 -10.22
N SER A 242 4.15 14.01 -9.28
CA SER A 242 5.58 14.17 -8.99
C SER A 242 5.91 13.67 -7.59
N ARG A 243 7.07 13.02 -7.41
CA ARG A 243 7.62 12.55 -6.11
C ARG A 243 7.53 13.53 -4.95
N VAL A 244 7.66 14.81 -5.24
CA VAL A 244 7.73 15.87 -4.22
C VAL A 244 6.40 16.61 -4.05
N ASN A 245 5.44 16.37 -4.92
CA ASN A 245 4.15 17.05 -4.93
C ASN A 245 3.00 16.04 -4.84
N THR A 246 2.94 15.34 -3.70
CA THR A 246 1.80 14.50 -3.35
C THR A 246 0.54 15.35 -3.26
N LYS A 247 -0.50 14.95 -4.01
CA LYS A 247 -1.79 15.64 -4.04
C LYS A 247 -2.88 14.76 -3.44
N LEU A 248 -3.94 15.38 -2.95
CA LEU A 248 -5.20 14.70 -2.68
C LEU A 248 -5.93 14.44 -3.99
N VAL A 249 -6.68 13.35 -4.03
CA VAL A 249 -7.59 13.00 -5.12
C VAL A 249 -8.97 12.85 -4.51
N MET A 250 -9.95 13.61 -5.00
CA MET A 250 -11.29 13.66 -4.41
C MET A 250 -12.38 13.77 -5.47
N ASP A 251 -13.59 13.30 -5.17
CA ASP A 251 -14.78 13.50 -6.03
C ASP A 251 -15.41 14.91 -5.89
N SER A 252 -14.86 15.73 -5.00
CA SER A 252 -15.23 17.14 -4.79
C SER A 252 -13.99 18.03 -4.73
N THR A 253 -14.15 19.33 -5.00
CA THR A 253 -13.09 20.33 -4.84
C THR A 253 -12.84 20.70 -3.38
N ARG A 254 -13.76 20.36 -2.46
CA ARG A 254 -13.65 20.64 -1.03
C ARG A 254 -13.66 19.35 -0.22
N LEU A 255 -12.71 19.23 0.71
CA LEU A 255 -12.56 18.04 1.56
C LEU A 255 -13.82 17.71 2.37
N GLN A 256 -14.56 18.72 2.84
CA GLN A 256 -15.78 18.49 3.61
C GLN A 256 -16.93 17.84 2.82
N ASP A 257 -16.94 17.98 1.49
CA ASP A 257 -18.01 17.44 0.64
C ASP A 257 -17.58 16.14 -0.09
N ALA A 258 -16.30 15.80 -0.01
CA ALA A 258 -15.77 14.61 -0.67
C ALA A 258 -16.27 13.34 0.03
N ASN A 259 -16.69 12.35 -0.77
CA ASN A 259 -17.01 10.99 -0.34
C ASN A 259 -15.96 9.99 -0.82
N VAL A 260 -15.29 10.33 -1.92
CA VAL A 260 -14.10 9.64 -2.40
C VAL A 260 -12.90 10.46 -1.97
N ILE A 261 -12.03 9.90 -1.14
CA ILE A 261 -10.82 10.55 -0.66
C ILE A 261 -9.65 9.62 -0.88
N ALA A 262 -8.66 10.09 -1.63
CA ALA A 262 -7.46 9.35 -1.98
C ALA A 262 -6.23 10.27 -1.98
N VAL A 263 -5.05 9.66 -2.08
CA VAL A 263 -3.76 10.34 -2.19
C VAL A 263 -3.08 9.87 -3.47
N ALA A 264 -2.66 10.82 -4.31
CA ALA A 264 -1.85 10.55 -5.49
C ALA A 264 -0.36 10.46 -5.11
N ILE A 265 0.26 9.33 -5.43
CA ILE A 265 1.59 8.92 -5.00
C ILE A 265 2.42 8.56 -6.24
N ASP A 266 3.61 9.14 -6.35
CA ASP A 266 4.54 8.82 -7.44
C ASP A 266 5.04 7.36 -7.39
N PRO A 267 5.29 6.72 -8.54
CA PRO A 267 5.08 7.25 -9.90
C PRO A 267 3.61 7.23 -10.35
N GLU A 268 2.89 6.17 -10.03
CA GLU A 268 1.58 5.88 -10.64
C GLU A 268 0.65 5.18 -9.63
N GLU A 269 0.60 5.63 -8.38
CA GLU A 269 -0.31 5.05 -7.39
C GLU A 269 -1.36 6.07 -6.93
N VAL A 270 -2.62 5.67 -6.92
CA VAL A 270 -3.70 6.41 -6.25
C VAL A 270 -4.19 5.55 -5.10
N ALA A 271 -3.90 5.98 -3.87
CA ALA A 271 -4.25 5.25 -2.67
C ALA A 271 -5.51 5.82 -2.05
N PHE A 272 -6.62 5.09 -2.15
CA PHE A 272 -7.89 5.48 -1.56
C PHE A 272 -7.87 5.27 -0.06
N LEU A 273 -8.31 6.28 0.69
CA LEU A 273 -8.53 6.24 2.14
C LEU A 273 -9.98 5.88 2.48
N THR A 274 -10.89 6.09 1.55
CA THR A 274 -12.29 5.63 1.61
C THR A 274 -12.47 4.34 0.80
N SER A 275 -13.52 3.58 1.10
CA SER A 275 -13.85 2.37 0.32
C SER A 275 -14.21 2.71 -1.13
N VAL A 276 -13.87 1.82 -2.06
CA VAL A 276 -14.31 1.93 -3.46
C VAL A 276 -15.47 0.95 -3.67
N THR A 277 -16.68 1.49 -3.79
CA THR A 277 -17.90 0.70 -3.87
C THR A 277 -18.05 -0.01 -5.21
N MET A 278 -18.89 -1.06 -5.26
CA MET A 278 -19.23 -1.75 -6.50
C MET A 278 -19.75 -0.84 -7.61
N ALA A 279 -20.36 0.31 -7.29
CA ALA A 279 -20.85 1.26 -8.29
C ALA A 279 -19.72 1.83 -9.18
N HIS A 280 -18.48 1.84 -8.69
CA HIS A 280 -17.32 2.30 -9.46
C HIS A 280 -16.67 1.18 -10.26
N ILE A 281 -16.81 -0.08 -9.87
CA ILE A 281 -16.10 -1.21 -10.47
C ILE A 281 -16.96 -1.78 -11.58
N TYR A 282 -16.52 -1.68 -12.84
CA TYR A 282 -17.41 -1.93 -13.99
C TYR A 282 -16.92 -3.03 -14.93
N LYS A 283 -15.63 -3.37 -14.91
CA LYS A 283 -15.08 -4.50 -15.66
C LYS A 283 -13.88 -5.12 -14.94
N TYR A 284 -13.54 -6.34 -15.35
CA TYR A 284 -12.40 -7.08 -14.82
C TYR A 284 -11.71 -7.92 -15.90
N LYS A 285 -10.43 -8.24 -15.71
CA LYS A 285 -9.72 -9.34 -16.37
C LYS A 285 -9.57 -10.50 -15.39
N GLU A 286 -9.67 -11.72 -15.90
CA GLU A 286 -9.32 -12.91 -15.15
C GLU A 286 -7.81 -13.02 -14.91
N PRO A 287 -7.35 -13.84 -13.94
CA PRO A 287 -5.93 -14.04 -13.67
C PRO A 287 -5.13 -14.36 -14.93
N LYS A 288 -4.15 -13.52 -15.24
CA LYS A 288 -3.29 -13.61 -16.45
C LYS A 288 -4.07 -13.53 -17.77
N GLY A 289 -5.34 -13.16 -17.74
CA GLY A 289 -6.16 -12.94 -18.90
C GLY A 289 -5.84 -11.61 -19.58
N THR A 290 -6.07 -11.54 -20.88
CA THR A 290 -5.96 -10.29 -21.66
C THR A 290 -7.32 -9.69 -21.99
N VAL A 291 -8.39 -10.47 -21.82
CA VAL A 291 -9.77 -10.12 -22.17
C VAL A 291 -10.45 -9.42 -20.99
N TRP A 292 -11.16 -8.34 -21.29
CA TRP A 292 -12.02 -7.64 -20.34
C TRP A 292 -13.43 -8.23 -20.35
N TYR A 293 -13.93 -8.50 -19.15
CA TYR A 293 -15.29 -8.94 -18.89
C TYR A 293 -16.05 -7.88 -18.11
N LYS A 294 -17.34 -7.74 -18.40
CA LYS A 294 -18.22 -6.88 -17.61
C LYS A 294 -18.37 -7.41 -16.19
N MET A 295 -18.40 -6.52 -15.20
CA MET A 295 -18.73 -6.95 -13.84
C MET A 295 -20.13 -7.57 -13.80
N PRO A 296 -20.32 -8.71 -13.12
CA PRO A 296 -21.62 -9.34 -13.00
C PRO A 296 -22.59 -8.38 -12.28
N ALA A 297 -23.78 -8.22 -12.88
CA ALA A 297 -24.89 -7.45 -12.29
C ALA A 297 -25.29 -8.02 -10.95
#